data_AF-A0AAI9TSM2-F1
#
_entry.id   AF-A0AAI9TSM2-F1
#
_cell.length_a   1.000
_cell.length_b   1.000
_cell.length_c   1.000
_cell.angle_alpha   90.00
_cell.angle_beta   90.00
_cell.angle_gamma   90.00
#
_symmetry.space_group_name_H-M   'P 1'
#
loop_
_entity.id
_entity.type
_entity.pdbx_description
1 polymer ?
#
loop_
_entity_poly.entity_id
_entity_poly.type
_entity_poly.pdbx_seq_one_letter_code
_entity_poly.pdbx_strand_id
1 'polypeptide(L)'
;MQHLSKYPPQVSSRNAASGWACFVHNEVNAMLDKPEFDCTNLGEFYDCGCSGDEEEGKGKEGTAASRSDAGKVATGQHDGPAVEISKEETTRG
;
A
#
# COMPACT_ATOMS: atom_id res chain seq x y z
N MET A 1 -15.96 11.86 12.56
CA MET A 1 -15.24 10.59 12.39
C MET A 1 -16.05 9.59 11.56
N GLN A 2 -16.66 10.01 10.45
CA GLN A 2 -17.70 9.21 9.78
C GLN A 2 -17.12 8.05 8.92
N HIS A 3 -16.04 8.29 8.17
CA HIS A 3 -15.42 7.24 7.33
C HIS A 3 -14.76 6.12 8.13
N LEU A 4 -14.05 6.46 9.22
CA LEU A 4 -13.37 5.47 10.06
C LEU A 4 -14.36 4.58 10.84
N SER A 5 -15.57 5.06 11.12
CA SER A 5 -16.63 4.22 11.71
C SER A 5 -17.19 3.21 10.72
N LYS A 6 -17.24 3.55 9.42
CA LYS A 6 -17.69 2.66 8.35
C LYS A 6 -16.61 1.64 7.97
N TYR A 7 -15.36 2.09 7.88
CA TYR A 7 -14.20 1.31 7.49
C TYR A 7 -13.13 1.38 8.60
N PRO A 8 -13.26 0.58 9.69
CA PRO A 8 -12.30 0.62 10.78
C PRO A 8 -10.90 0.19 10.32
N PRO A 9 -9.82 0.80 10.85
CA PRO A 9 -8.45 0.43 10.51
C PRO A 9 -8.16 -1.05 10.78
N GLN A 10 -7.66 -1.77 9.77
CA GLN A 10 -7.13 -3.13 9.94
C GLN A 10 -5.66 -3.02 10.30
N VAL A 11 -5.26 -3.38 11.52
CA VAL A 11 -3.91 -3.11 12.07
C VAL A 11 -3.22 -4.36 12.63
N SER A 12 -3.70 -5.55 12.27
CA SER A 12 -3.16 -6.83 12.73
C SER A 12 -1.77 -7.16 12.17
N SER A 13 -1.42 -6.58 11.03
CA SER A 13 -0.10 -6.75 10.41
C SER A 13 0.25 -5.54 9.53
N ARG A 14 1.52 -5.45 9.13
CA ARG A 14 1.98 -4.46 8.16
C ARG A 14 1.16 -4.50 6.87
N ASN A 15 0.97 -5.70 6.31
CA ASN A 15 0.26 -5.86 5.05
C ASN A 15 -1.24 -5.51 5.18
N ALA A 16 -1.87 -5.89 6.30
CA ALA A 16 -3.25 -5.51 6.58
C ALA A 16 -3.41 -3.98 6.67
N ALA A 17 -2.49 -3.31 7.38
CA ALA A 17 -2.51 -1.85 7.53
C ALA A 17 -2.26 -1.13 6.20
N SER A 18 -1.25 -1.54 5.42
CA SER A 18 -0.94 -0.96 4.12
C SER A 18 -2.10 -1.17 3.13
N GLY A 19 -2.68 -2.37 3.08
CA GLY A 19 -3.83 -2.67 2.22
C GLY A 19 -5.07 -1.85 2.58
N TRP A 20 -5.40 -1.76 3.88
CA TRP A 20 -6.52 -0.92 4.35
C TRP A 20 -6.30 0.56 4.02
N ALA A 21 -5.08 1.07 4.21
CA ALA A 21 -4.76 2.46 3.90
C ALA A 21 -4.95 2.76 2.40
N CYS A 22 -4.52 1.85 1.51
CA CYS A 22 -4.75 1.99 0.08
C CYS A 22 -6.24 2.00 -0.28
N PHE A 23 -7.01 1.08 0.29
CA PHE A 23 -8.45 1.01 0.08
C PHE A 23 -9.16 2.32 0.48
N VAL A 24 -8.92 2.82 1.71
CA VAL A 24 -9.58 4.05 2.17
C VAL A 24 -9.09 5.27 1.40
N HIS A 25 -7.86 5.27 0.92
CA HIS A 25 -7.37 6.30 0.00
C HIS A 25 -8.17 6.30 -1.31
N ASN A 26 -8.43 5.12 -1.90
CA ASN A 26 -9.23 5.00 -3.12
C ASN A 26 -10.72 5.35 -2.93
N GLU A 27 -11.29 5.11 -1.75
CA GLU A 27 -12.62 5.62 -1.41
C GLU A 27 -12.68 7.15 -1.50
N VAL A 28 -11.65 7.84 -0.98
CA VAL A 28 -11.55 9.30 -1.08
C VAL A 28 -11.26 9.75 -2.52
N ASN A 29 -10.47 8.99 -3.29
CA ASN A 29 -10.27 9.29 -4.71
C ASN A 29 -11.58 9.23 -5.48
N ALA A 30 -12.41 8.21 -5.25
CA ALA A 30 -13.73 8.10 -5.86
C ALA A 30 -14.64 9.28 -5.49
N MET A 31 -14.63 9.72 -4.22
CA MET A 31 -15.39 10.90 -3.78
C MET A 31 -14.96 12.20 -4.45
N LEU A 32 -13.71 12.27 -4.93
CA LEU A 32 -13.10 13.45 -5.54
C LEU A 32 -12.90 13.28 -7.06
N ASP A 33 -13.51 12.25 -7.67
CA ASP A 33 -13.36 11.91 -9.08
C ASP A 33 -11.89 11.80 -9.55
N LYS A 34 -11.03 11.23 -8.69
CA LYS A 34 -9.63 10.93 -9.00
C LYS A 34 -9.47 9.49 -9.48
N PRO A 35 -8.47 9.20 -10.34
CA PRO A 35 -8.16 7.84 -10.73
C PRO A 35 -7.86 6.95 -9.53
N GLU A 36 -8.20 5.67 -9.67
CA GLU A 36 -7.86 4.65 -8.68
C GLU A 36 -6.35 4.39 -8.66
N PHE A 37 -5.80 4.25 -7.44
CA PHE A 37 -4.40 3.89 -7.23
C PHE A 37 -4.25 2.35 -7.20
N ASP A 38 -3.23 1.83 -7.88
CA ASP A 38 -2.90 0.40 -7.88
C ASP A 38 -2.23 -0.03 -6.56
N CYS A 39 -2.95 -0.81 -5.74
CA CYS A 39 -2.48 -1.27 -4.43
C CYS A 39 -1.44 -2.40 -4.48
N THR A 40 -1.01 -2.89 -5.65
CA THR A 40 -0.19 -4.11 -5.76
C THR A 40 1.26 -3.93 -5.27
N ASN A 41 1.85 -2.75 -5.44
CA ASN A 41 3.26 -2.47 -5.10
C ASN A 41 3.45 -1.34 -4.06
N LEU A 42 2.63 -1.35 -3.00
CA LEU A 42 2.69 -0.34 -1.94
C LEU A 42 4.04 -0.27 -1.21
N GLY A 43 4.73 -1.41 -1.05
CA GLY A 43 5.99 -1.48 -0.30
C GLY A 43 7.17 -0.78 -1.00
N GLU A 44 7.18 -0.75 -2.33
CA GLU A 44 8.19 -0.03 -3.10
C GLU A 44 7.83 1.45 -3.30
N PHE A 45 6.53 1.73 -3.47
CA PHE A 45 6.04 3.09 -3.67
C PHE A 45 6.18 3.95 -2.39
N TYR A 46 5.93 3.34 -1.23
CA TYR A 46 6.05 3.96 0.09
C TYR A 46 7.20 3.34 0.88
N ASP A 47 8.42 3.45 0.36
CA ASP A 47 9.62 3.07 1.10
C ASP A 47 9.82 3.97 2.32
N CYS A 48 10.28 3.41 3.44
CA CYS A 48 10.50 4.17 4.66
C CYS A 48 11.76 5.05 4.59
N GLY A 49 12.63 4.85 3.59
CA GLY A 49 13.91 5.55 3.47
C GLY A 49 14.91 5.17 4.56
N CYS A 50 14.63 4.18 5.40
CA CYS A 50 15.53 3.71 6.46
C CYS A 50 16.55 2.68 5.94
N SER A 51 16.47 2.29 4.67
CA SER A 51 17.43 1.38 4.03
C SER A 51 18.63 2.20 3.53
N GLY A 52 19.52 2.57 4.45
CA GLY A 52 20.72 3.34 4.12
C GLY A 52 21.66 3.45 5.31
N ASP A 53 22.58 2.49 5.38
CA ASP A 53 23.88 2.43 6.06
C ASP A 53 24.34 0.98 5.75
N GLU A 54 24.72 0.63 4.52
CA GLU A 54 26.07 0.73 3.97
C GLU A 54 25.99 0.83 2.42
N GLU A 55 26.93 1.58 1.82
CA GLU A 55 27.26 1.70 0.39
C GLU A 55 26.50 2.76 -0.44
N GLU A 56 27.33 3.66 -0.96
CA GLU A 56 27.05 4.93 -1.60
C GLU A 56 26.11 4.86 -2.83
N GLY A 57 25.19 5.84 -2.87
CA GLY A 57 24.98 6.62 -4.09
C GLY A 57 24.06 6.02 -5.14
N LYS A 58 22.74 6.08 -4.92
CA LYS A 58 21.78 6.59 -5.93
C LYS A 58 20.55 7.15 -5.24
N GLY A 59 20.50 8.48 -5.12
CA GLY A 59 19.25 9.17 -4.82
C GLY A 59 18.22 8.81 -5.89
N LYS A 60 17.11 8.20 -5.48
CA LYS A 60 15.88 8.20 -6.28
C LYS A 60 15.09 9.44 -5.87
N GLU A 61 15.43 10.57 -6.48
CA GLU A 61 14.49 11.69 -6.57
C GLU A 61 13.23 11.20 -7.27
N GLY A 62 12.08 11.48 -6.67
CA GLY A 62 10.77 11.14 -7.22
C GLY A 62 10.62 11.72 -8.62
N THR A 63 10.42 10.84 -9.60
CA THR A 63 9.95 11.23 -10.92
C THR A 63 8.64 10.50 -11.21
N ALA A 64 7.56 11.27 -11.19
CA ALA A 64 6.32 10.90 -11.84
C ALA A 64 6.56 10.91 -13.36
N ALA A 65 6.89 9.77 -13.96
CA ALA A 65 6.74 9.53 -15.39
C ALA A 65 6.86 8.03 -15.72
N SER A 66 5.74 7.49 -16.21
CA SER A 66 5.59 6.25 -16.97
C SER A 66 6.80 5.86 -17.82
N ARG A 67 7.26 4.61 -17.73
CA ARG A 67 7.75 3.78 -18.87
C ARG A 67 7.58 2.28 -18.61
N SER A 68 7.10 1.61 -19.65
CA SER A 68 6.80 0.20 -19.77
C SER A 68 8.03 -0.73 -19.81
N ASP A 69 7.77 -1.96 -19.38
CA ASP A 69 8.28 -3.26 -19.85
C ASP A 69 9.79 -3.45 -20.09
N ALA A 70 10.44 -4.11 -19.14
CA ALA A 70 11.46 -5.12 -19.40
C ALA A 70 11.51 -6.06 -18.18
N GLY A 71 11.01 -7.28 -18.38
CA GLY A 71 10.86 -8.28 -17.33
C GLY A 71 12.14 -8.59 -16.57
N LYS A 72 12.00 -8.64 -15.24
CA LYS A 72 12.80 -9.51 -14.40
C LYS A 72 11.89 -10.10 -13.34
N VAL A 73 11.56 -11.38 -13.55
CA VAL A 73 10.87 -12.22 -12.58
C VAL A 73 11.75 -12.35 -11.34
N ALA A 74 11.28 -11.80 -10.23
CA ALA A 74 11.65 -12.20 -8.89
C ALA A 74 10.33 -12.55 -8.19
N THR A 75 10.00 -13.84 -8.19
CA THR A 75 8.84 -14.38 -7.51
C THR A 75 9.02 -14.24 -5.99
N GLY A 76 8.62 -13.09 -5.45
CA GLY A 76 8.14 -12.99 -4.09
C GLY A 76 6.65 -13.36 -4.13
N GLN A 77 6.33 -14.58 -3.74
CA GLN A 77 4.96 -15.08 -3.68
C GLN A 77 4.18 -14.23 -2.68
N HIS A 78 3.40 -13.27 -3.17
CA HIS A 78 2.44 -12.50 -2.37
C HIS A 78 1.03 -13.00 -2.69
N ASP A 79 0.79 -14.30 -2.51
CA ASP A 79 -0.55 -14.86 -2.44
C ASP A 79 -1.15 -14.55 -1.06
N GLY A 80 -1.44 -13.26 -0.84
CA GLY A 80 -2.44 -12.88 0.15
C GLY A 80 -3.78 -12.85 -0.58
N PRO A 81 -4.81 -13.58 -0.12
CA PRO A 81 -6.14 -13.39 -0.68
C PRO A 81 -6.52 -11.91 -0.56
N ALA A 82 -7.28 -11.42 -1.54
CA ALA A 82 -7.93 -10.11 -1.45
C ALA A 82 -8.51 -9.99 -0.05
N VAL A 83 -8.05 -8.99 0.71
CA VAL A 83 -8.51 -8.74 2.07
C VAL A 83 -9.98 -8.34 1.96
N GLU A 84 -10.86 -9.32 2.07
CA GLU A 84 -12.28 -9.10 2.30
C GLU A 84 -12.36 -8.18 3.52
N ILE A 85 -12.80 -6.93 3.34
CA ILE A 85 -12.99 -5.94 4.41
C ILE A 85 -14.23 -6.36 5.21
N SER A 86 -14.19 -7.57 5.75
CA SER A 86 -15.10 -8.05 6.75
C SER A 86 -14.39 -7.78 8.07
N LYS A 87 -14.88 -6.76 8.79
CA LYS A 87 -14.51 -6.39 10.16
C LYS A 87 -13.83 -7.55 10.90
N GLU A 88 -12.50 -7.58 10.94
CA GLU A 88 -11.84 -8.48 11.87
C GLU A 88 -12.11 -7.98 13.28
N GLU A 89 -12.60 -8.88 14.15
CA GLU A 89 -12.93 -8.55 15.54
C GLU A 89 -11.66 -8.04 16.22
N THR A 90 -11.76 -6.87 16.86
CA THR A 90 -10.68 -6.26 17.64
C THR A 90 -10.27 -7.22 18.76
N THR A 91 -9.29 -8.08 18.50
CA THR A 91 -8.56 -8.77 19.57
C THR A 91 -7.47 -7.82 20.05
N ARG A 92 -7.86 -7.07 21.08
CA ARG A 92 -7.01 -6.23 21.92
C ARG A 92 -5.86 -7.08 22.51
N GLY A 93 -4.63 -6.77 22.10
CA GLY A 93 -3.41 -7.11 22.84
C GLY A 93 -3.09 -6.04 23.88
#